data_AF-A0AAN5C6E0-F1
#
_entry.id   AF-A0AAN5C6E0-F1
#
_cell.length_a   1.000
_cell.length_b   1.000
_cell.length_c   1.000
_cell.angle_alpha   90.00
_cell.angle_beta   90.00
_cell.angle_gamma   90.00
#
_symmetry.space_group_name_H-M   'P 1'
#
loop_
_entity.id
_entity.type
_entity.pdbx_description
1 polymer ?
#
loop_
_entity_poly.entity_id
_entity_poly.type
_entity_poly.pdbx_seq_one_letter_code
_entity_poly.pdbx_strand_id
1 'polypeptide(L)'
;LKKKFQIYKAILTPFVGIGVIYLRNQMDGEELHFGGLCSRGRGGGTFVYRVGQDHGTDGVLINVPRERLDQIELRLFHRGKVIYVSKNSDASSPKVSKLEEHVIVIEV
;
A
#
# COMPACT_ATOMS: atom_id res chain seq x y z
N LEU A 1 16.80 -16.61 -14.37
CA LEU A 1 15.52 -15.89 -14.53
C LEU A 1 14.89 -15.71 -13.15
N LYS A 2 14.70 -14.48 -12.66
CA LYS A 2 13.98 -14.26 -11.39
C LYS A 2 12.53 -14.73 -11.55
N LYS A 3 12.03 -15.51 -10.59
CA LYS A 3 10.66 -16.02 -10.59
C LYS A 3 9.72 -14.82 -10.42
N LYS A 4 8.90 -14.53 -11.44
CA LYS A 4 7.89 -13.47 -11.36
C LYS A 4 6.71 -14.00 -10.56
N PHE A 5 6.37 -13.33 -9.47
CA PHE A 5 5.18 -13.66 -8.69
C PHE A 5 3.93 -13.17 -9.43
N GLN A 6 2.85 -13.93 -9.34
CA GLN A 6 1.56 -13.61 -9.95
C GLN A 6 0.58 -13.21 -8.84
N ILE A 7 -0.18 -12.14 -9.09
CA ILE A 7 -1.16 -11.61 -8.16
C ILE A 7 -2.55 -12.08 -8.59
N TYR A 8 -3.27 -12.66 -7.65
CA TYR A 8 -4.63 -13.16 -7.83
C TYR A 8 -5.59 -12.49 -6.85
N LYS A 9 -6.83 -12.26 -7.28
CA LYS A 9 -7.96 -11.90 -6.42
C LYS A 9 -8.72 -13.17 -6.07
N ALA A 10 -8.83 -13.47 -4.79
CA ALA A 10 -9.78 -14.47 -4.30
C ALA A 10 -11.16 -13.83 -4.13
N ILE A 11 -12.19 -14.51 -4.60
CA ILE A 11 -13.59 -14.12 -4.44
C ILE A 11 -14.29 -15.28 -3.73
N LEU A 12 -14.80 -15.01 -2.54
CA LEU A 12 -15.66 -15.94 -1.84
C LEU A 12 -17.10 -15.73 -2.33
N THR A 13 -17.64 -16.73 -3.02
CA THR A 13 -19.04 -16.73 -3.42
C THR A 13 -19.80 -17.66 -2.48
N PRO A 14 -20.79 -17.15 -1.72
CA PRO A 14 -21.61 -17.99 -0.84
C PRO A 14 -22.15 -19.20 -1.61
N PHE A 15 -22.05 -20.39 -1.00
CA PHE A 15 -22.52 -21.68 -1.54
C PHE A 15 -21.79 -22.25 -2.77
N VAL A 16 -20.89 -21.49 -3.41
CA VAL A 16 -20.15 -21.94 -4.62
C VAL A 16 -18.67 -22.21 -4.32
N GLY A 17 -18.09 -21.54 -3.33
CA GLY A 17 -16.71 -21.72 -2.90
C GLY A 17 -15.81 -20.52 -3.19
N ILE A 18 -14.51 -20.77 -3.37
CA ILE A 18 -13.50 -19.74 -3.61
C ILE A 18 -13.16 -19.72 -5.10
N GLY A 19 -13.53 -18.63 -5.79
CA GLY A 19 -13.03 -18.32 -7.12
C GLY A 19 -11.71 -17.56 -7.05
N VAL A 20 -10.82 -17.78 -8.02
CA VAL A 20 -9.57 -17.01 -8.16
C VAL A 20 -9.52 -16.36 -9.52
N ILE A 21 -9.17 -15.07 -9.56
CA ILE A 21 -9.03 -14.30 -10.79
C ILE A 21 -7.60 -13.77 -10.86
N TYR A 22 -6.90 -14.05 -11.95
CA TYR A 22 -5.59 -13.45 -12.24
C TYR A 22 -5.74 -11.94 -12.45
N LEU A 23 -4.93 -11.14 -11.76
CA LEU A 23 -4.90 -9.69 -11.94
C LEU A 23 -3.72 -9.28 -12.82
N ARG A 24 -2.49 -9.59 -12.38
CA ARG A 24 -1.25 -9.24 -13.07
C ARG A 24 -0.04 -9.93 -12.45
N ASN A 25 1.11 -9.78 -13.09
CA ASN A 25 2.40 -10.11 -12.48
C ASN A 25 2.80 -9.01 -11.49
N GLN A 26 3.45 -9.42 -10.38
CA GLN A 26 4.16 -8.52 -9.48
C GLN A 26 5.40 -7.97 -10.21
N MET A 27 5.66 -6.69 -10.01
CA MET A 27 6.81 -6.03 -10.62
C MET A 27 8.07 -6.18 -9.78
N ASP A 28 9.22 -6.02 -10.43
CA ASP A 28 10.50 -6.02 -9.72
C ASP A 28 10.57 -4.84 -8.73
N GLY A 29 10.84 -5.18 -7.47
CA GLY A 29 10.92 -4.22 -6.36
C GLY A 29 9.57 -3.70 -5.86
N GLU A 30 8.46 -4.32 -6.28
CA GLU A 30 7.13 -4.02 -5.74
C GLU A 30 6.88 -4.79 -4.44
N GLU A 31 6.33 -4.10 -3.44
CA GLU A 31 5.88 -4.67 -2.18
C GLU A 31 4.36 -4.64 -2.11
N LEU A 32 3.76 -5.73 -1.63
CA LEU A 32 2.31 -5.84 -1.41
C LEU A 32 1.99 -5.53 0.04
N HIS A 33 0.98 -4.70 0.25
CA HIS A 33 0.53 -4.22 1.55
C HIS A 33 -0.93 -4.62 1.80
N PHE A 34 -1.38 -4.39 3.03
CA PHE A 34 -2.77 -4.63 3.41
C PHE A 34 -3.77 -3.90 2.49
N GLY A 35 -4.94 -4.50 2.28
CA GLY A 35 -6.03 -3.87 1.53
C GLY A 35 -5.82 -3.78 0.02
N GLY A 36 -4.90 -4.58 -0.54
CA GLY A 36 -4.61 -4.55 -1.98
C GLY A 36 -3.85 -3.29 -2.40
N LEU A 37 -3.03 -2.76 -1.50
CA LEU A 37 -2.12 -1.66 -1.78
C LEU A 37 -0.75 -2.20 -2.21
N CYS A 38 -0.05 -1.42 -3.01
CA CYS A 38 1.27 -1.74 -3.51
C CYS A 38 2.18 -0.54 -3.34
N SER A 39 3.45 -0.78 -3.03
CA SER A 39 4.50 0.25 -3.10
C SER A 39 5.63 -0.20 -4.01
N ARG A 40 6.34 0.76 -4.62
CA ARG A 40 7.52 0.46 -5.44
C ARG A 40 8.48 1.64 -5.47
N GLY A 41 9.76 1.36 -5.30
CA GLY A 41 10.83 2.34 -5.53
C GLY A 41 11.04 2.60 -7.03
N ARG A 42 10.97 3.85 -7.47
CA ARG A 42 11.26 4.26 -8.85
C ARG A 42 11.86 5.67 -8.86
N GLY A 43 12.99 5.86 -9.55
CA GLY A 43 13.57 7.19 -9.74
C GLY A 43 13.92 7.94 -8.44
N GLY A 44 14.33 7.22 -7.40
CA GLY A 44 14.68 7.81 -6.09
C GLY A 44 13.50 8.06 -5.14
N GLY A 45 12.26 7.81 -5.58
CA GLY A 45 11.06 7.93 -4.75
C GLY A 45 10.31 6.62 -4.55
N THR A 46 9.47 6.56 -3.52
CA THR A 46 8.54 5.44 -3.31
C THR A 46 7.16 5.83 -3.81
N PHE A 47 6.58 5.06 -4.71
CA PHE A 47 5.23 5.28 -5.21
C PHE A 47 4.26 4.28 -4.60
N VAL A 48 3.09 4.74 -4.18
CA VAL A 48 2.02 3.90 -3.64
C VAL A 48 0.79 3.95 -4.54
N TYR A 49 0.20 2.79 -4.82
CA TYR A 49 -0.97 2.62 -5.68
C TYR A 49 -1.79 1.42 -5.24
N ARG A 50 -2.98 1.24 -5.82
CA ARG A 50 -3.79 0.04 -5.63
C ARG A 50 -3.39 -1.04 -6.63
N VAL A 51 -3.60 -2.30 -6.25
CA VAL A 51 -3.19 -3.47 -7.04
C VAL A 51 -3.75 -3.50 -8.46
N GLY A 52 -4.96 -2.96 -8.65
CA GLY A 52 -5.66 -2.90 -9.95
C GLY A 52 -5.52 -1.58 -10.70
N GLN A 53 -4.72 -0.63 -10.21
CA GLN A 53 -4.45 0.64 -10.90
C GLN A 53 -3.24 0.53 -11.83
N ASP A 54 -3.12 1.48 -12.76
CA ASP A 54 -1.92 1.58 -13.60
C ASP A 54 -0.77 2.15 -12.76
N HIS A 55 0.23 1.31 -12.54
CA HIS A 55 1.43 1.64 -11.76
C HIS A 55 2.30 2.73 -12.40
N GLY A 56 2.13 2.99 -13.71
CA GLY A 56 2.86 4.01 -14.44
C GLY A 56 2.33 5.43 -14.22
N THR A 57 1.03 5.57 -13.96
CA THR A 57 0.32 6.86 -13.94
C THR A 57 -0.39 7.16 -12.63
N ASP A 58 -0.84 6.14 -11.89
CA ASP A 58 -1.78 6.32 -10.78
C ASP A 58 -1.08 6.30 -9.40
N GLY A 59 0.23 6.08 -9.38
CA GLY A 59 1.04 6.04 -8.17
C GLY A 59 1.20 7.42 -7.54
N VAL A 60 1.01 7.48 -6.23
CA VAL A 60 1.28 8.68 -5.42
C VAL A 60 2.70 8.61 -4.89
N LEU A 61 3.49 9.66 -5.16
CA LEU A 61 4.85 9.78 -4.64
C LEU A 61 4.83 10.03 -3.14
N ILE A 62 5.54 9.18 -2.41
CA ILE A 62 5.76 9.27 -0.97
C ILE A 62 7.19 9.75 -0.75
N ASN A 63 7.33 11.05 -0.50
CA ASN A 63 8.61 11.68 -0.20
C ASN A 63 8.90 11.67 1.31
N VAL A 64 8.79 10.48 1.93
CA VAL A 64 9.03 10.28 3.36
C VAL A 64 10.27 9.41 3.51
N PRO A 65 11.27 9.79 4.33
CA PRO A 65 12.44 8.96 4.59
C PRO A 65 12.04 7.57 5.11
N ARG A 66 12.76 6.54 4.66
CA ARG A 66 12.43 5.14 4.96
C ARG A 66 12.42 4.87 6.47
N GLU A 67 13.29 5.53 7.21
CA GLU A 67 13.43 5.42 8.66
C GLU A 67 12.12 5.80 9.38
N ARG A 68 11.37 6.77 8.83
CA ARG A 68 10.06 7.15 9.38
C ARG A 68 8.96 6.20 8.96
N LEU A 69 9.10 5.55 7.79
CA LEU A 69 8.16 4.55 7.31
C LEU A 69 8.25 3.23 8.10
N ASP A 70 9.40 2.90 8.68
CA ASP A 70 9.58 1.64 9.41
C ASP A 70 8.68 1.53 10.66
N GLN A 71 8.37 2.67 11.29
CA GLN A 71 7.54 2.77 12.50
C GLN A 71 6.03 2.83 12.21
N ILE A 72 5.65 2.92 10.94
CA ILE A 72 4.26 3.07 10.53
C ILE A 72 3.91 2.01 9.48
N GLU A 73 2.62 1.71 9.30
CA GLU A 73 2.16 0.68 8.38
C GLU A 73 1.17 1.29 7.38
N LEU A 74 1.39 1.05 6.09
CA LEU A 74 0.47 1.51 5.05
C LEU A 74 -0.85 0.74 5.13
N ARG A 75 -1.96 1.43 5.38
CA ARG A 75 -3.27 0.79 5.60
C ARG A 75 -4.34 1.22 4.61
N LEU A 76 -4.35 2.48 4.18
CA LEU A 76 -5.36 2.97 3.23
C LEU A 76 -4.78 3.89 2.16
N PHE A 77 -5.49 3.94 1.03
CA PHE A 77 -5.31 4.92 -0.03
C PHE A 77 -6.66 5.56 -0.34
N HIS A 78 -6.76 6.88 -0.21
CA HIS A 78 -8.00 7.63 -0.43
C HIS A 78 -7.72 8.99 -1.06
N ARG A 79 -8.34 9.27 -2.22
CA ARG A 79 -8.29 10.57 -2.92
C ARG A 79 -6.86 11.14 -3.07
N GLY A 80 -5.93 10.30 -3.54
CA GLY A 80 -4.52 10.71 -3.73
C GLY A 80 -3.74 10.91 -2.43
N LYS A 81 -4.27 10.43 -1.30
CA LYS A 81 -3.58 10.42 -0.01
C LYS A 81 -3.40 8.98 0.45
N VAL A 82 -2.21 8.68 0.96
CA VAL A 82 -1.92 7.45 1.68
C VAL A 82 -2.05 7.69 3.17
N ILE A 83 -2.63 6.70 3.84
CA ILE A 83 -2.85 6.71 5.27
C ILE A 83 -2.00 5.59 5.86
N TYR A 84 -1.11 6.00 6.73
CA TYR A 84 -0.31 5.11 7.56
C TYR A 84 -0.89 5.06 8.98
N VAL A 85 -0.72 3.92 9.64
CA VAL A 85 -1.06 3.73 11.04
C VAL A 85 0.22 3.44 11.82
N SER A 86 0.43 4.12 12.95
CA SER A 86 1.60 3.87 13.80
C SER A 86 1.55 2.45 14.37
N LYS A 87 2.69 1.74 14.34
CA LYS A 87 2.79 0.38 14.88
C LYS A 87 2.94 0.36 16.41
N ASN A 88 3.55 1.41 16.96
CA ASN A 88 3.95 1.52 18.37
C ASN A 88 3.46 2.85 18.95
N SER A 89 2.15 3.06 18.92
CA SER A 89 1.54 4.27 19.46
C SER A 89 1.19 4.08 20.93
N ASP A 90 1.73 4.94 21.79
CA ASP A 90 1.31 5.09 23.19
C ASP A 90 0.17 6.10 23.32
N ALA A 91 -0.51 6.42 22.22
CA ALA A 91 -1.54 7.45 22.22
C ALA A 91 -2.73 7.00 23.08
N SER A 92 -3.10 7.84 24.05
CA SER A 92 -4.29 7.60 24.88
C SER A 92 -5.61 7.77 24.12
N SER A 93 -5.56 8.36 22.92
CA SER A 93 -6.69 8.48 22.00
C SER A 93 -6.20 8.64 20.55
N PRO A 94 -7.04 8.33 19.54
CA PRO A 94 -6.64 8.42 18.15
C PRO A 94 -6.22 9.84 17.76
N LYS A 95 -5.02 9.97 17.19
CA LYS A 95 -4.48 11.25 16.72
C LYS A 95 -4.14 11.17 15.24
N VAL A 96 -4.60 12.18 14.50
CA VAL A 96 -4.33 12.31 13.07
C VAL A 96 -3.30 13.41 12.87
N SER A 97 -2.24 13.10 12.14
CA SER A 97 -1.24 14.08 11.73
C SER A 97 -0.99 14.00 10.23
N LYS A 98 -0.65 15.14 9.64
CA LYS A 98 -0.17 15.22 8.26
C LYS A 98 1.35 15.16 8.30
N LEU A 99 1.91 14.15 7.66
CA LEU A 99 3.36 14.00 7.56
C LEU A 99 3.90 14.73 6.34
N GLU A 100 3.21 14.60 5.21
CA GLU A 100 3.53 15.25 3.93
C GLU A 100 2.23 15.56 3.17
N GLU A 101 2.33 16.23 2.01
CA GLU A 101 1.17 16.59 1.18
C GLU A 101 0.17 15.44 0.97
N HIS A 102 0.72 14.27 0.63
CA HIS A 102 -0.04 13.07 0.32
C HIS A 102 -0.02 12.04 1.44
N VAL A 103 0.54 12.33 2.61
CA VAL A 103 0.76 11.35 3.69
C VAL A 103 0.08 11.78 4.97
N ILE A 104 -0.88 10.97 5.40
CA ILE A 104 -1.54 11.08 6.70
C ILE A 104 -1.06 9.94 7.58
N VAL A 105 -0.80 10.23 8.85
CA VAL A 105 -0.47 9.24 9.86
C VAL A 105 -1.54 9.27 10.94
N ILE A 106 -2.04 8.09 11.31
CA ILE A 106 -2.96 7.88 12.41
C ILE A 106 -2.20 7.15 13.51
N GLU A 107 -2.16 7.74 14.69
CA GLU A 107 -1.70 7.13 15.93
C GLU A 107 -2.95 6.61 16.64
N VAL A 108 -3.00 5.32 16.98
CA VAL A 108 -4.13 4.65 17.65
C VAL A 108 -3.72 4.04 18.96
#